data_AF-A0A6J6TBM2-F1
#
_entry.id   AF-A0A6J6TBM2-F1
#
_cell.length_a   1.000
_cell.length_b   1.000
_cell.length_c   1.000
_cell.angle_alpha   90.00
_cell.angle_beta   90.00
_cell.angle_gamma   90.00
#
_symmetry.space_group_name_H-M   'P 1'
#
loop_
_entity.id
_entity.type
_entity.pdbx_description
1 polymer ?
#
loop_
_entity_poly.entity_id
_entity_poly.type
_entity_poly.pdbx_seq_one_letter_code
_entity_poly.pdbx_strand_id
1 'polypeptide(L)'
;MQPFGSIDVAVGTPDGVVISGWAIDADTSDPIDVHVYVDGAGIALTANGSRPDLAAVFPGYGGAHGYAATVAASPGAHTVCAYAINVRGGANQQIGCRSVVVPADPFGAVDVVRAGGDGIRVSGWAIDPNTTDPIDVHVYVGNAGMPLLADRERVDLAAVYPGSGTQHGFDVVVPGRAGQTVCVYAINAGPGATKVIACRVATA
;
A
#
# COMPACT_ATOMS: atom_id res chain seq x y z
N MET A 1 -19.74 -7.94 -30.40
CA MET A 1 -20.48 -8.23 -29.16
C MET A 1 -19.94 -7.32 -28.06
N GLN A 2 -20.63 -7.18 -26.93
CA GLN A 2 -20.10 -6.34 -25.84
C GLN A 2 -19.06 -7.12 -25.03
N PRO A 3 -17.93 -6.51 -24.66
CA PRO A 3 -16.98 -7.10 -23.74
C PRO A 3 -17.63 -7.40 -22.39
N PHE A 4 -17.07 -8.36 -21.66
CA PHE A 4 -17.49 -8.71 -20.31
C PHE A 4 -16.26 -9.07 -19.47
N GLY A 5 -16.41 -9.05 -18.15
CA GLY A 5 -15.30 -9.25 -17.25
C GLY A 5 -15.68 -9.08 -15.80
N SER A 6 -14.67 -9.08 -14.94
CA SER A 6 -14.82 -8.94 -13.49
C SER A 6 -13.65 -8.19 -12.88
N ILE A 7 -13.94 -7.43 -11.83
CA ILE A 7 -12.94 -7.01 -10.83
C ILE A 7 -12.95 -8.07 -9.73
N ASP A 8 -11.86 -8.83 -9.63
CA ASP A 8 -11.70 -9.89 -8.63
C ASP A 8 -11.09 -9.34 -7.34
N VAL A 9 -10.16 -8.38 -7.45
CA VAL A 9 -9.52 -7.70 -6.31
C VAL A 9 -9.54 -6.20 -6.56
N ALA A 10 -9.90 -5.43 -5.53
CA ALA A 10 -9.67 -3.99 -5.44
C ALA A 10 -9.46 -3.63 -3.97
N VAL A 11 -8.23 -3.27 -3.60
CA VAL A 11 -7.83 -3.00 -2.21
C VAL A 11 -6.92 -1.79 -2.16
N GLY A 12 -7.18 -0.87 -1.22
CA GLY A 12 -6.27 0.23 -0.92
C GLY A 12 -5.09 -0.23 -0.07
N THR A 13 -3.91 0.27 -0.40
CA THR A 13 -2.60 0.00 0.21
C THR A 13 -1.85 1.32 0.36
N PRO A 14 -0.78 1.41 1.17
CA PRO A 14 0.00 2.65 1.28
C PRO A 14 0.52 3.20 -0.05
N ASP A 15 0.79 2.35 -1.05
CA ASP A 15 1.26 2.76 -2.38
C ASP A 15 0.13 3.09 -3.38
N GLY A 16 -1.15 3.00 -2.96
CA GLY A 16 -2.33 3.24 -3.80
C GLY A 16 -3.28 2.04 -3.85
N VAL A 17 -3.95 1.81 -4.98
CA VAL A 17 -4.95 0.74 -5.14
C VAL A 17 -4.38 -0.44 -5.90
N VAL A 18 -4.34 -1.62 -5.27
CA VAL A 18 -4.09 -2.89 -5.95
C VAL A 18 -5.39 -3.39 -6.55
N ILE A 19 -5.39 -3.61 -7.87
CA ILE A 19 -6.54 -4.13 -8.62
C ILE A 19 -6.13 -5.33 -9.46
N SER A 20 -7.01 -6.33 -9.55
CA SER A 20 -6.89 -7.41 -10.52
C SER A 20 -8.25 -7.93 -10.96
N GLY A 21 -8.26 -8.61 -12.10
CA GLY A 21 -9.48 -9.15 -12.68
C GLY A 21 -9.22 -9.79 -14.03
N TRP A 22 -10.26 -9.83 -14.85
CA TRP A 22 -10.19 -10.34 -16.22
C TRP A 22 -11.21 -9.66 -17.11
N ALA A 23 -10.95 -9.68 -18.42
CA ALA A 23 -11.86 -9.16 -19.42
C ALA A 23 -11.74 -9.95 -20.73
N ILE A 24 -12.88 -10.21 -21.38
CA ILE A 24 -13.00 -10.91 -22.66
C ILE A 24 -13.92 -10.09 -23.56
N ASP A 25 -13.57 -9.97 -24.84
CA ASP A 25 -14.48 -9.52 -25.89
C ASP A 25 -14.83 -10.72 -26.77
N ALA A 26 -16.12 -11.02 -26.92
CA ALA A 26 -16.57 -12.17 -27.71
C ALA A 26 -16.26 -12.05 -29.22
N ASP A 27 -15.80 -10.88 -29.68
CA ASP A 27 -15.38 -10.65 -31.07
C ASP A 27 -13.93 -11.07 -31.36
N THR A 28 -13.14 -11.47 -30.35
CA THR A 28 -11.74 -11.90 -30.51
C THR A 28 -11.32 -12.94 -29.48
N SER A 29 -10.37 -13.81 -29.83
CA SER A 29 -9.70 -14.68 -28.86
C SER A 29 -8.49 -14.01 -28.20
N ASP A 30 -8.01 -12.90 -28.77
CA ASP A 30 -6.82 -12.18 -28.29
C ASP A 30 -7.15 -11.38 -27.02
N PRO A 31 -6.16 -11.13 -26.14
CA PRO A 31 -6.33 -10.22 -25.01
C PRO A 31 -6.81 -8.84 -25.45
N ILE A 32 -7.66 -8.21 -24.64
CA ILE A 32 -8.16 -6.86 -24.88
C ILE A 32 -7.59 -5.85 -23.87
N ASP A 33 -7.73 -4.57 -24.18
CA ASP A 33 -7.39 -3.52 -23.23
C ASP A 33 -8.48 -3.37 -22.14
N VAL A 34 -8.03 -3.00 -20.94
CA VAL A 34 -8.84 -2.66 -19.79
C VAL A 34 -8.39 -1.30 -19.30
N HIS A 35 -9.33 -0.36 -19.22
CA HIS A 35 -9.07 0.93 -18.59
C HIS A 35 -9.55 0.91 -17.15
N VAL A 36 -8.64 1.21 -16.22
CA VAL A 36 -8.95 1.34 -14.80
C VAL A 36 -8.92 2.81 -14.43
N TYR A 37 -9.97 3.29 -13.78
CA TYR A 37 -10.10 4.66 -13.32
C TYR A 37 -10.20 4.70 -11.80
N VAL A 38 -9.40 5.55 -11.15
CA VAL A 38 -9.52 5.92 -9.74
C VAL A 38 -9.99 7.37 -9.69
N ASP A 39 -11.21 7.60 -9.21
CA ASP A 39 -11.88 8.91 -9.19
C ASP A 39 -11.87 9.65 -10.54
N GLY A 40 -11.93 8.89 -11.64
CA GLY A 40 -11.92 9.41 -13.01
C GLY A 40 -10.54 9.61 -13.63
N ALA A 41 -9.44 9.47 -12.87
CA ALA A 41 -8.09 9.39 -13.43
C ALA A 41 -7.78 7.96 -13.87
N GLY A 42 -7.42 7.77 -15.14
CA GLY A 42 -7.34 6.46 -15.77
C GLY A 42 -5.94 5.98 -16.14
N ILE A 43 -5.72 4.67 -16.06
CA ILE A 43 -4.61 3.96 -16.72
C ILE A 43 -5.18 2.93 -17.71
N ALA A 44 -4.39 2.59 -18.73
CA ALA A 44 -4.69 1.51 -19.66
C ALA A 44 -3.80 0.29 -19.38
N LEU A 45 -4.41 -0.89 -19.35
CA LEU A 45 -3.77 -2.19 -19.17
C LEU A 45 -4.18 -3.09 -20.33
N THR A 46 -3.35 -4.07 -20.67
CA THR A 46 -3.76 -5.17 -21.54
C THR A 46 -4.02 -6.39 -20.68
N ALA A 47 -5.17 -7.03 -20.84
CA ALA A 47 -5.58 -8.20 -20.05
C ALA A 47 -4.90 -9.49 -20.52
N ASN A 48 -3.58 -9.54 -20.63
CA ASN A 48 -2.83 -10.68 -21.17
C ASN A 48 -2.31 -11.67 -20.10
N GLY A 49 -2.69 -11.48 -18.84
CA GLY A 49 -2.31 -12.32 -17.71
C GLY A 49 -2.96 -13.71 -17.77
N SER A 50 -2.27 -14.71 -17.21
CA SER A 50 -2.74 -16.10 -17.23
C SER A 50 -3.88 -16.34 -16.23
N ARG A 51 -4.96 -16.94 -16.72
CA ARG A 51 -6.18 -17.35 -16.03
C ARG A 51 -6.66 -18.71 -16.54
N PRO A 52 -6.02 -19.82 -16.14
CA PRO A 52 -6.38 -21.16 -16.60
C PRO A 52 -7.82 -21.55 -16.27
N ASP A 53 -8.39 -20.97 -15.21
CA ASP A 53 -9.80 -21.10 -14.83
C ASP A 53 -10.75 -20.58 -15.91
N LEU A 54 -10.39 -19.48 -16.59
CA LEU A 54 -11.17 -18.96 -17.70
C LEU A 54 -11.08 -19.84 -18.94
N ALA A 55 -9.94 -20.51 -19.18
CA ALA A 55 -9.83 -21.46 -20.28
C ALA A 55 -10.77 -22.67 -20.11
N ALA A 56 -11.08 -23.05 -18.86
CA ALA A 56 -12.03 -24.12 -18.58
C ALA A 56 -13.50 -23.69 -18.79
N VAL A 57 -13.83 -22.44 -18.43
CA VAL A 57 -15.20 -21.90 -18.54
C VAL A 57 -15.49 -21.37 -19.96
N PHE A 58 -14.51 -20.75 -20.59
CA PHE A 58 -14.60 -20.11 -21.91
C PHE A 58 -13.50 -20.64 -22.86
N PRO A 59 -13.54 -21.92 -23.24
CA PRO A 59 -12.43 -22.59 -23.94
C PRO A 59 -12.07 -21.97 -25.30
N GLY A 60 -13.01 -21.28 -25.97
CA GLY A 60 -12.77 -20.60 -27.24
C GLY A 60 -11.81 -19.40 -27.17
N TYR A 61 -11.56 -18.85 -25.97
CA TYR A 61 -10.73 -17.66 -25.77
C TYR A 61 -9.38 -17.98 -25.10
N GLY A 62 -9.24 -19.17 -24.52
CA GLY A 62 -8.06 -19.53 -23.73
C GLY A 62 -8.00 -18.80 -22.39
N GLY A 63 -6.82 -18.81 -21.77
CA GLY A 63 -6.62 -18.27 -20.42
C GLY A 63 -5.89 -16.93 -20.36
N ALA A 64 -5.49 -16.33 -21.48
CA ALA A 64 -4.69 -15.10 -21.49
C ALA A 64 -5.58 -13.85 -21.41
N HIS A 65 -6.40 -13.74 -20.36
CA HIS A 65 -7.45 -12.71 -20.22
C HIS A 65 -7.43 -11.98 -18.87
N GLY A 66 -6.40 -12.18 -18.06
CA GLY A 66 -6.24 -11.54 -16.75
C GLY A 66 -5.55 -10.18 -16.80
N TYR A 67 -5.92 -9.26 -15.92
CA TYR A 67 -5.19 -8.01 -15.69
C TYR A 67 -4.88 -7.83 -14.21
N ALA A 68 -3.78 -7.14 -13.91
CA ALA A 68 -3.42 -6.72 -12.54
C ALA A 68 -2.55 -5.46 -12.59
N ALA A 69 -2.74 -4.56 -11.63
CA ALA A 69 -1.92 -3.36 -11.47
C ALA A 69 -2.00 -2.80 -10.05
N THR A 70 -1.03 -1.97 -9.71
CA THR A 70 -1.15 -1.00 -8.61
C THR A 70 -1.33 0.37 -9.23
N VAL A 71 -2.43 1.05 -8.90
CA VAL A 71 -2.73 2.40 -9.37
C VAL A 71 -2.48 3.38 -8.25
N ALA A 72 -1.55 4.31 -8.44
CA ALA A 72 -1.24 5.33 -7.44
C ALA A 72 -2.50 6.13 -7.09
N ALA A 73 -2.74 6.28 -5.79
CA ALA A 73 -3.87 7.02 -5.24
C ALA A 73 -3.44 7.60 -3.88
N SER A 74 -3.90 8.81 -3.57
CA SER A 74 -3.64 9.43 -2.27
C SER A 74 -4.33 8.65 -1.15
N PRO A 75 -3.97 8.86 0.13
CA PRO A 75 -4.75 8.35 1.25
C PRO A 75 -6.20 8.86 1.24
N GLY A 76 -7.14 7.99 1.59
CA GLY A 76 -8.57 8.33 1.65
C GLY A 76 -9.48 7.34 0.92
N ALA A 77 -10.76 7.70 0.83
CA ALA A 77 -11.76 6.90 0.13
C ALA A 77 -11.75 7.21 -1.36
N HIS A 78 -11.73 6.16 -2.19
CA HIS A 78 -11.69 6.24 -3.65
C HIS A 78 -12.75 5.34 -4.28
N THR A 79 -13.22 5.73 -5.46
CA THR A 79 -14.01 4.87 -6.34
C THR A 79 -13.15 4.39 -7.49
N VAL A 80 -13.02 3.08 -7.62
CA VAL A 80 -12.22 2.40 -8.64
C VAL A 80 -13.15 1.71 -9.61
N CYS A 81 -13.11 2.07 -10.88
CA CYS A 81 -13.94 1.46 -11.92
C CYS A 81 -13.07 0.88 -13.03
N ALA A 82 -13.42 -0.30 -13.52
CA ALA A 82 -12.74 -0.93 -14.66
C ALA A 82 -13.69 -1.03 -15.85
N TYR A 83 -13.16 -0.77 -17.04
CA TYR A 83 -13.85 -0.84 -18.32
C TYR A 83 -13.09 -1.74 -19.27
N ALA A 84 -13.78 -2.74 -19.82
CA ALA A 84 -13.27 -3.56 -20.90
C ALA A 84 -13.47 -2.83 -22.23
N ILE A 85 -12.39 -2.72 -23.01
CA ILE A 85 -12.36 -1.94 -24.25
C ILE A 85 -12.74 -2.84 -25.43
N ASN A 86 -13.74 -2.41 -26.19
CA ASN A 86 -14.26 -3.16 -27.33
C ASN A 86 -13.30 -3.10 -28.53
N VAL A 87 -13.03 -4.22 -29.18
CA VAL A 87 -12.06 -4.30 -30.29
C VAL A 87 -12.67 -4.12 -31.69
N ARG A 88 -14.00 -4.18 -31.86
CA ARG A 88 -14.67 -4.12 -33.18
C ARG A 88 -15.75 -3.05 -33.31
N GLY A 89 -15.61 -1.95 -32.59
CA GLY A 89 -16.55 -0.83 -32.63
C GLY A 89 -17.82 -1.13 -31.83
N GLY A 90 -18.27 -0.16 -31.05
CA GLY A 90 -19.32 -0.35 -30.06
C GLY A 90 -18.98 0.36 -28.76
N ALA A 91 -19.81 0.20 -27.74
CA ALA A 91 -19.55 0.78 -26.43
C ALA A 91 -18.52 -0.06 -25.65
N ASN A 92 -17.63 0.61 -24.95
CA ASN A 92 -16.81 -0.01 -23.92
C ASN A 92 -17.71 -0.41 -22.75
N GLN A 93 -17.45 -1.58 -22.15
CA GLN A 93 -18.28 -2.08 -21.07
C GLN A 93 -17.66 -1.76 -19.72
N GLN A 94 -18.43 -1.15 -18.82
CA GLN A 94 -18.07 -1.09 -17.41
C GLN A 94 -18.22 -2.47 -16.78
N ILE A 95 -17.10 -3.10 -16.43
CA ILE A 95 -17.10 -4.45 -15.84
C ILE A 95 -17.20 -4.42 -14.32
N GLY A 96 -17.01 -3.25 -13.70
CA GLY A 96 -17.37 -3.03 -12.30
C GLY A 96 -16.85 -1.73 -11.72
N CYS A 97 -17.38 -1.37 -10.55
CA CYS A 97 -16.79 -0.39 -9.65
C CYS A 97 -16.69 -0.94 -8.23
N ARG A 98 -15.69 -0.47 -7.49
CA ARG A 98 -15.45 -0.78 -6.07
C ARG A 98 -15.09 0.50 -5.33
N SER A 99 -15.69 0.69 -4.16
CA SER A 99 -15.22 1.69 -3.21
C SER A 99 -14.09 1.07 -2.39
N VAL A 100 -12.95 1.74 -2.34
CA VAL A 100 -11.77 1.32 -1.58
C VAL A 100 -11.32 2.44 -0.65
N VAL A 101 -10.58 2.08 0.40
CA VAL A 101 -9.94 3.06 1.28
C VAL A 101 -8.44 2.81 1.24
N VAL A 102 -7.69 3.81 0.78
CA VAL A 102 -6.23 3.87 0.87
C VAL A 102 -5.87 4.31 2.30
N PRO A 103 -5.08 3.52 3.06
CA PRO A 103 -4.73 3.85 4.43
C PRO A 103 -4.06 5.23 4.56
N ALA A 104 -4.44 5.99 5.59
CA ALA A 104 -3.91 7.32 5.88
C ALA A 104 -3.14 7.38 7.21
N ASP A 105 -3.19 6.33 8.03
CA ASP A 105 -2.50 6.30 9.31
C ASP A 105 -1.02 5.89 9.08
N PRO A 106 -0.06 6.49 9.82
CA PRO A 106 1.32 6.05 9.79
C PRO A 106 1.46 4.62 10.30
N PHE A 107 2.46 3.92 9.78
CA PHE A 107 2.78 2.56 10.17
C PHE A 107 4.30 2.40 10.27
N GLY A 108 4.75 1.32 10.92
CA GLY A 108 6.17 1.14 11.14
C GLY A 108 6.49 -0.10 11.95
N ALA A 109 7.76 -0.22 12.33
CA ALA A 109 8.21 -1.22 13.27
C ALA A 109 9.22 -0.64 14.26
N VAL A 110 9.20 -1.20 15.47
CA VAL A 110 10.29 -1.03 16.42
C VAL A 110 11.19 -2.26 16.30
N ASP A 111 12.45 -2.05 15.96
CA ASP A 111 13.42 -3.11 15.73
C ASP A 111 14.18 -3.45 17.02
N VAL A 112 14.59 -2.42 17.77
CA VAL A 112 15.37 -2.57 19.00
C VAL A 112 14.77 -1.75 20.13
N VAL A 113 14.68 -2.35 21.32
CA VAL A 113 14.48 -1.66 22.60
C VAL A 113 15.39 -2.32 23.63
N ARG A 114 16.59 -1.77 23.83
CA ARG A 114 17.63 -2.41 24.65
C ARG A 114 18.31 -1.41 25.58
N ALA A 115 18.34 -1.72 26.87
CA ALA A 115 19.06 -0.97 27.88
C ALA A 115 20.58 -1.28 27.84
N GLY A 116 21.38 -0.25 28.06
CA GLY A 116 22.83 -0.30 28.22
C GLY A 116 23.29 0.70 29.28
N GLY A 117 24.60 0.92 29.39
CA GLY A 117 25.18 1.84 30.37
C GLY A 117 24.73 3.29 30.19
N ASP A 118 24.45 3.70 28.96
CA ASP A 118 24.14 5.09 28.59
C ASP A 118 22.63 5.38 28.45
N GLY A 119 21.77 4.38 28.67
CA GLY A 119 20.31 4.50 28.53
C GLY A 119 19.69 3.34 27.74
N ILE A 120 18.52 3.57 27.15
CA ILE A 120 17.81 2.59 26.31
C ILE A 120 17.99 3.00 24.85
N ARG A 121 18.65 2.15 24.05
CA ARG A 121 18.66 2.29 22.59
C ARG A 121 17.32 1.84 22.03
N VAL A 122 16.73 2.69 21.21
CA VAL A 122 15.46 2.48 20.52
C VAL A 122 15.68 2.76 19.04
N SER A 123 15.47 1.75 18.21
CA SER A 123 15.58 1.90 16.75
C SER A 123 14.42 1.24 16.04
N GLY A 124 14.14 1.70 14.82
CA GLY A 124 13.02 1.24 14.03
C GLY A 124 12.85 2.09 12.78
N TRP A 125 11.62 2.09 12.26
CA TRP A 125 11.22 2.95 11.15
C TRP A 125 9.74 3.29 11.25
N ALA A 126 9.35 4.40 10.61
CA ALA A 126 7.98 4.83 10.50
C ALA A 126 7.75 5.49 9.14
N ILE A 127 6.68 5.10 8.45
CA ILE A 127 6.22 5.66 7.18
C ILE A 127 4.83 6.24 7.41
N ASP A 128 4.58 7.40 6.82
CA ASP A 128 3.24 7.97 6.70
C ASP A 128 2.80 7.97 5.24
N PRO A 129 1.70 7.28 4.87
CA PRO A 129 1.18 7.30 3.50
C PRO A 129 0.86 8.70 2.94
N ASN A 130 0.73 9.72 3.79
CA ASN A 130 0.44 11.09 3.38
C ASN A 130 1.66 11.86 2.85
N THR A 131 2.89 11.36 3.02
CA THR A 131 4.11 12.06 2.62
C THR A 131 5.26 11.11 2.27
N THR A 132 6.18 11.57 1.42
CA THR A 132 7.47 10.89 1.17
C THR A 132 8.59 11.41 2.07
N ASP A 133 8.37 12.53 2.75
CA ASP A 133 9.32 13.10 3.71
C ASP A 133 9.32 12.28 5.01
N PRO A 134 10.44 12.23 5.76
CA PRO A 134 10.46 11.63 7.09
C PRO A 134 9.46 12.32 8.03
N ILE A 135 8.83 11.54 8.90
CA ILE A 135 7.91 12.03 9.93
C ILE A 135 8.54 12.07 11.31
N ASP A 136 7.93 12.84 12.21
CA ASP A 136 8.29 12.80 13.63
C ASP A 136 7.88 11.46 14.24
N VAL A 137 8.76 10.95 15.10
CA VAL A 137 8.55 9.81 15.98
C VAL A 137 8.71 10.30 17.41
N HIS A 138 7.82 9.87 18.31
CA HIS A 138 7.96 10.15 19.74
C HIS A 138 8.23 8.85 20.49
N VAL A 139 9.33 8.83 21.23
CA VAL A 139 9.69 7.70 22.11
C VAL A 139 9.40 8.09 23.55
N TYR A 140 8.53 7.32 24.20
CA TYR A 140 8.15 7.52 25.60
C TYR A 140 8.71 6.43 26.51
N VAL A 141 9.35 6.83 27.60
CA VAL A 141 9.70 5.96 28.73
C VAL A 141 8.87 6.38 29.94
N GLY A 142 7.79 5.66 30.22
CA GLY A 142 6.75 6.16 31.13
C GLY A 142 6.12 7.45 30.60
N ASN A 143 6.17 8.54 31.38
CA ASN A 143 5.62 9.84 31.00
C ASN A 143 6.62 10.78 30.31
N ALA A 144 7.91 10.41 30.25
CA ALA A 144 8.94 11.21 29.59
C ALA A 144 8.96 10.88 28.09
N GLY A 145 8.69 11.88 27.25
CA GLY A 145 8.71 11.74 25.79
C GLY A 145 9.90 12.45 25.15
N MET A 146 10.50 11.81 24.14
CA MET A 146 11.56 12.37 23.31
C MET A 146 11.10 12.36 21.84
N PRO A 147 10.89 13.53 21.20
CA PRO A 147 10.65 13.60 19.78
C PRO A 147 11.95 13.45 18.99
N LEU A 148 11.87 12.81 17.83
CA LEU A 148 12.95 12.73 16.84
C LEU A 148 12.37 12.56 15.43
N LEU A 149 13.10 13.02 14.42
CA LEU A 149 12.74 12.80 13.03
C LEU A 149 13.20 11.40 12.59
N ALA A 150 12.36 10.66 11.86
CA ALA A 150 12.71 9.36 11.31
C ALA A 150 13.49 9.46 9.99
N ASP A 151 14.59 10.21 9.98
CA ASP A 151 15.35 10.58 8.78
C ASP A 151 16.50 9.62 8.41
N ARG A 152 16.66 8.51 9.15
CA ARG A 152 17.74 7.54 8.89
C ARG A 152 17.42 6.71 7.67
N GLU A 153 18.45 6.45 6.87
CA GLU A 153 18.30 5.66 5.67
C GLU A 153 18.00 4.18 5.98
N ARG A 154 16.97 3.66 5.30
CA ARG A 154 16.49 2.27 5.33
C ARG A 154 16.21 1.81 3.91
N VAL A 155 17.29 1.52 3.17
CA VAL A 155 17.22 1.09 1.76
C VAL A 155 16.39 -0.17 1.56
N ASP A 156 16.25 -1.00 2.58
CA ASP A 156 15.42 -2.21 2.58
C ASP A 156 13.93 -1.89 2.44
N LEU A 157 13.47 -0.72 2.91
CA LEU A 157 12.08 -0.31 2.79
C LEU A 157 11.68 -0.01 1.36
N ALA A 158 12.59 0.49 0.52
CA ALA A 158 12.29 0.78 -0.89
C ALA A 158 11.92 -0.47 -1.71
N ALA A 159 12.32 -1.68 -1.26
CA ALA A 159 11.92 -2.93 -1.90
C ALA A 159 10.47 -3.34 -1.60
N VAL A 160 9.89 -2.83 -0.51
CA VAL A 160 8.55 -3.19 -0.03
C VAL A 160 7.55 -2.03 -0.20
N TYR A 161 8.01 -0.80 0.04
CA TYR A 161 7.26 0.45 -0.04
C TYR A 161 7.98 1.43 -0.98
N PRO A 162 8.06 1.13 -2.29
CA PRO A 162 8.85 1.90 -3.25
C PRO A 162 8.37 3.35 -3.38
N GLY A 163 7.08 3.62 -3.10
CA GLY A 163 6.51 4.97 -3.15
C GLY A 163 6.95 5.88 -2.00
N SER A 164 7.45 5.32 -0.90
CA SER A 164 7.75 6.11 0.31
C SER A 164 9.16 6.72 0.31
N GLY A 165 10.12 6.14 -0.42
CA GLY A 165 11.54 6.52 -0.31
C GLY A 165 12.27 5.78 0.82
N THR A 166 13.51 6.19 1.14
CA THR A 166 14.39 5.44 2.07
C THR A 166 14.62 6.13 3.41
N GLN A 167 14.27 7.40 3.58
CA GLN A 167 14.55 8.17 4.81
C GLN A 167 13.38 8.02 5.80
N HIS A 168 13.26 6.83 6.39
CA HIS A 168 12.14 6.49 7.29
C HIS A 168 12.59 5.80 8.58
N GLY A 169 13.91 5.65 8.79
CA GLY A 169 14.48 5.00 9.94
C GLY A 169 14.70 5.96 11.12
N PHE A 170 14.71 5.42 12.33
CA PHE A 170 15.13 6.14 13.53
C PHE A 170 16.06 5.27 14.39
N ASP A 171 16.99 5.91 15.09
CA ASP A 171 17.88 5.28 16.06
C ASP A 171 18.31 6.33 17.10
N VAL A 172 17.98 6.08 18.37
CA VAL A 172 18.21 7.01 19.47
C VAL A 172 18.48 6.28 20.77
N VAL A 173 19.29 6.89 21.64
CA VAL A 173 19.42 6.46 23.04
C VAL A 173 18.64 7.44 23.92
N VAL A 174 17.67 6.92 24.67
CA VAL A 174 16.86 7.70 25.60
C VAL A 174 17.21 7.37 27.05
N PRO A 175 17.11 8.32 28.00
CA PRO A 175 17.31 8.04 29.41
C PRO A 175 16.36 6.94 29.91
N GLY A 176 16.91 5.93 30.58
CA GLY A 176 16.13 4.82 31.11
C GLY A 176 16.98 3.62 31.50
N ARG A 177 16.32 2.55 31.96
CA ARG A 177 16.93 1.31 32.43
C ARG A 177 16.10 0.10 32.00
N ALA A 178 16.73 -1.09 32.07
CA ALA A 178 16.06 -2.35 31.81
C ALA A 178 14.78 -2.52 32.66
N GLY A 179 13.79 -3.19 32.10
CA GLY A 179 12.48 -3.43 32.73
C GLY A 179 11.47 -2.29 32.56
N GLN A 180 11.86 -1.13 32.02
CA GLN A 180 10.91 -0.05 31.72
C GLN A 180 10.19 -0.29 30.38
N THR A 181 8.91 0.05 30.33
CA THR A 181 8.14 0.07 29.08
C THR A 181 8.48 1.30 28.27
N VAL A 182 8.81 1.08 27.01
CA VAL A 182 9.07 2.09 25.99
C VAL A 182 7.96 2.02 24.95
N CYS A 183 7.26 3.12 24.72
CA CYS A 183 6.24 3.24 23.68
C CYS A 183 6.72 4.17 22.57
N VAL A 184 6.62 3.73 21.32
CA VAL A 184 7.02 4.49 20.14
C VAL A 184 5.77 4.88 19.37
N TYR A 185 5.63 6.18 19.08
CA TYR A 185 4.52 6.75 18.32
C TYR A 185 5.05 7.33 17.01
N ALA A 186 4.38 7.02 15.91
CA ALA A 186 4.55 7.70 14.63
C ALA A 186 3.56 8.88 14.57
N ILE A 187 4.07 10.10 14.42
CA ILE A 187 3.26 11.31 14.37
C ILE A 187 2.77 11.53 12.95
N ASN A 188 1.45 11.61 12.79
CA ASN A 188 0.83 11.74 11.49
C ASN A 188 1.07 13.12 10.87
N ALA A 189 1.48 13.13 9.61
CA ALA A 189 1.73 14.27 8.75
C ALA A 189 0.66 14.35 7.65
N GLY A 190 -0.58 14.70 8.04
CA GLY A 190 -1.69 14.84 7.09
C GLY A 190 -3.04 14.42 7.69
N PRO A 191 -4.02 14.03 6.84
CA PRO A 191 -5.22 13.32 7.26
C PRO A 191 -4.89 11.99 7.95
N GLY A 192 -5.74 11.53 8.87
CA GLY A 192 -5.48 10.31 9.65
C GLY A 192 -5.08 10.62 11.09
N ALA A 193 -4.62 9.59 11.80
CA ALA A 193 -4.31 9.68 13.22
C ALA A 193 -2.87 9.24 13.53
N THR A 194 -2.23 9.92 14.48
CA THR A 194 -0.99 9.45 15.12
C THR A 194 -1.16 8.05 15.68
N LYS A 195 -0.19 7.17 15.45
CA LYS A 195 -0.25 5.76 15.85
C LYS A 195 0.83 5.39 16.84
N VAL A 196 0.46 4.54 17.80
CA VAL A 196 1.43 3.74 18.53
C VAL A 196 1.95 2.66 17.58
N ILE A 197 3.25 2.69 17.26
CA ILE A 197 3.91 1.62 16.51
C ILE A 197 4.00 0.37 17.39
N ALA A 198 4.57 0.53 18.59
CA ALA A 198 4.66 -0.53 19.59
C ALA A 198 4.95 0.03 20.98
N CYS A 199 4.55 -0.73 22.01
CA CYS A 199 5.07 -0.61 23.37
C CYS A 199 5.83 -1.89 23.73
N ARG A 200 7.08 -1.78 24.16
CA ARG A 200 7.94 -2.93 24.52
C ARG A 200 8.72 -2.67 25.80
N VAL A 201 9.00 -3.73 26.55
CA VAL A 201 9.86 -3.64 27.74
C VAL A 201 11.32 -3.65 27.30
N ALA A 202 12.12 -2.71 27.84
CA ALA A 202 13.55 -2.65 27.57
C ALA A 202 14.28 -3.84 28.20
N THR A 203 14.95 -4.65 27.38
CA THR A 203 15.78 -5.77 27.84
C THR A 203 17.21 -5.31 28.09
N ALA A 204 17.99 -6.07 28.88
CA ALA A 204 19.45 -5.89 28.96
C ALA A 204 20.15 -6.39 27.67
#